data_AF-A0A2G9P8N8-F1
#
_entry.id   AF-A0A2G9P8N8-F1
#
_cell.length_a   1.000
_cell.length_b   1.000
_cell.length_c   1.000
_cell.angle_alpha   90.00
_cell.angle_beta   90.00
_cell.angle_gamma   90.00
#
_symmetry.space_group_name_H-M   'P 1'
#
loop_
_entity.id
_entity.type
_entity.pdbx_description
1 polymer ?
#
loop_
_entity_poly.entity_id
_entity_poly.type
_entity_poly.pdbx_seq_one_letter_code
_entity_poly.pdbx_strand_id
1 'polypeptide(L)'
;MTEQKIRYNLKKARLEVEKARKMLDNFDMLSETSVKQFIENLISAMNALSKVILILEKDLPVSGDETFEDLNQDMFERMEIERKIYDAYYVMRHITRCRIEKIENGVRVSSWKNSKTFSKAELKTFLDWVEMLCDSVAKKASLTAL
;
A
#
# COMPACT_ATOMS: atom_id res chain seq x y z
N MET A 1 -9.15 19.42 -13.41
CA MET A 1 -8.07 19.33 -12.41
C MET A 1 -8.20 18.05 -11.55
N THR A 2 -9.40 17.74 -11.05
CA THR A 2 -9.74 16.53 -10.28
C THR A 2 -9.40 15.22 -11.00
N GLU A 3 -9.82 15.06 -12.26
CA GLU A 3 -9.52 13.86 -13.04
C GLU A 3 -8.00 13.64 -13.24
N GLN A 4 -7.23 14.70 -13.53
CA GLN A 4 -5.78 14.60 -13.66
C GLN A 4 -5.10 14.14 -12.36
N LYS A 5 -5.56 14.64 -11.20
CA LYS A 5 -5.06 14.19 -9.89
C LYS A 5 -5.41 12.72 -9.61
N ILE A 6 -6.61 12.27 -9.96
CA ILE A 6 -7.02 10.86 -9.86
C ILE A 6 -6.11 9.99 -10.73
N ARG A 7 -5.94 10.34 -12.02
CA ARG A 7 -5.09 9.60 -12.96
C ARG A 7 -3.64 9.52 -12.48
N TYR A 8 -3.10 10.63 -11.97
CA TYR A 8 -1.74 10.69 -11.42
C TYR A 8 -1.56 9.74 -10.24
N ASN A 9 -2.46 9.79 -9.25
CA ASN A 9 -2.35 8.94 -8.06
C ASN A 9 -2.59 7.45 -8.37
N LEU A 10 -3.52 7.12 -9.28
CA LEU A 10 -3.70 5.74 -9.75
C LEU A 10 -2.45 5.21 -10.47
N LYS A 11 -1.86 6.02 -11.36
CA LYS A 11 -0.60 5.65 -12.05
C LYS A 11 0.54 5.45 -11.06
N LYS A 12 0.64 6.33 -10.05
CA LYS A 12 1.63 6.19 -8.97
C LYS A 12 1.40 4.89 -8.19
N ALA A 13 0.16 4.61 -7.77
CA ALA A 13 -0.17 3.38 -7.05
C ALA A 13 0.25 2.13 -7.82
N ARG A 14 -0.13 2.04 -9.10
CA ARG A 14 0.25 0.91 -9.98
C ARG A 14 1.76 0.78 -10.17
N LEU A 15 2.47 1.89 -10.31
CA LEU A 15 3.93 1.87 -10.43
C LEU A 15 4.59 1.29 -9.17
N GLU A 16 4.14 1.69 -7.99
CA GLU A 16 4.70 1.18 -6.73
C GLU A 16 4.36 -0.31 -6.51
N VAL A 17 3.15 -0.73 -6.87
CA VAL A 17 2.76 -2.15 -6.89
C VAL A 17 3.64 -2.96 -7.84
N GLU A 18 3.89 -2.47 -9.05
CA GLU A 18 4.76 -3.16 -10.03
C GLU A 18 6.20 -3.29 -9.52
N LYS A 19 6.73 -2.27 -8.83
CA LYS A 19 8.04 -2.39 -8.16
C LYS A 19 8.00 -3.48 -7.10
N ALA A 20 6.97 -3.51 -6.25
CA ALA A 20 6.81 -4.54 -5.22
C ALA A 20 6.69 -5.95 -5.82
N ARG A 21 5.95 -6.11 -6.93
CA ARG A 21 5.83 -7.36 -7.68
C ARG A 21 7.19 -7.87 -8.16
N LYS A 22 7.96 -7.04 -8.87
CA LYS A 22 9.30 -7.41 -9.37
C LYS A 22 10.25 -7.81 -8.25
N MET A 23 10.12 -7.19 -7.08
CA MET A 23 10.92 -7.56 -5.91
C MET A 23 10.51 -8.93 -5.37
N LEU A 24 9.21 -9.21 -5.27
CA LEU A 24 8.72 -10.50 -4.80
C LEU A 24 9.05 -11.65 -5.76
N ASP A 25 8.99 -11.41 -7.07
CA ASP A 25 9.38 -12.40 -8.09
C ASP A 25 10.86 -12.77 -7.95
N ASN A 26 11.70 -11.80 -7.60
CA ASN A 26 13.14 -11.98 -7.39
C ASN A 26 13.53 -12.13 -5.90
N PHE A 27 12.59 -12.50 -5.03
CA PHE A 27 12.75 -12.47 -3.57
C PHE A 27 14.02 -13.17 -3.08
N ASP A 28 14.34 -14.31 -3.68
CA ASP A 28 15.45 -15.17 -3.25
C ASP A 28 16.81 -14.50 -3.50
N MET A 29 16.89 -13.58 -4.47
CA MET A 29 18.07 -12.78 -4.79
C MET A 29 18.11 -11.42 -4.08
N LEU A 30 17.06 -11.03 -3.36
CA LEU A 30 17.01 -9.74 -2.65
C LEU A 30 17.96 -9.67 -1.46
N SER A 31 18.52 -8.48 -1.24
CA SER A 31 19.18 -8.12 0.03
C SER A 31 18.14 -7.85 1.13
N GLU A 32 18.55 -7.89 2.40
CA GLU A 32 17.68 -7.52 3.54
C GLU A 32 17.10 -6.11 3.40
N THR A 33 17.92 -5.15 2.98
CA THR A 33 17.53 -3.76 2.73
C THR A 33 16.44 -3.66 1.67
N SER A 34 16.49 -4.54 0.66
CA SER A 34 15.48 -4.59 -0.40
C SER A 34 14.13 -5.09 0.13
N VAL A 35 14.06 -5.94 1.16
CA VAL A 35 12.75 -6.40 1.64
C VAL A 35 12.00 -5.30 2.38
N LYS A 36 12.70 -4.41 3.10
CA LYS A 36 12.07 -3.21 3.66
C LYS A 36 11.45 -2.35 2.56
N GLN A 37 12.15 -2.21 1.44
CA GLN A 37 11.68 -1.43 0.31
C GLN A 37 10.48 -2.07 -0.41
N PHE A 38 10.31 -3.39 -0.37
CA PHE A 38 9.07 -4.05 -0.80
C PHE A 38 7.86 -3.56 0.00
N ILE A 39 7.97 -3.52 1.34
CA ILE A 39 6.88 -3.05 2.22
C ILE A 39 6.61 -1.56 2.00
N GLU A 40 7.66 -0.75 1.84
CA GLU A 40 7.54 0.69 1.58
C GLU A 40 6.82 0.99 0.25
N ASN A 41 7.09 0.21 -0.79
CA ASN A 41 6.37 0.33 -2.06
C ASN A 41 4.87 0.03 -1.89
N LEU A 42 4.50 -1.02 -1.15
CA LEU A 42 3.08 -1.33 -0.86
C LEU A 42 2.40 -0.19 -0.09
N ILE A 43 3.07 0.38 0.91
CA ILE A 43 2.56 1.55 1.67
C ILE A 43 2.38 2.77 0.77
N SER A 44 3.35 3.03 -0.11
CA SER A 44 3.29 4.13 -1.07
C SER A 44 2.11 3.97 -2.04
N ALA A 45 1.84 2.74 -2.48
CA ALA A 45 0.66 2.42 -3.27
C ALA A 45 -0.64 2.70 -2.52
N MET A 46 -0.78 2.19 -1.29
CA MET A 46 -1.96 2.41 -0.45
C MET A 46 -2.19 3.90 -0.14
N ASN A 47 -1.13 4.67 0.12
CA ASN A 47 -1.19 6.12 0.28
C ASN A 47 -1.82 6.78 -0.96
N ALA A 48 -1.32 6.45 -2.16
CA ALA A 48 -1.81 7.03 -3.40
C ALA A 48 -3.27 6.63 -3.69
N LEU A 49 -3.66 5.38 -3.41
CA LEU A 49 -5.06 4.94 -3.55
C LEU A 49 -6.00 5.70 -2.62
N SER A 50 -5.57 5.96 -1.39
CA SER A 50 -6.40 6.67 -0.40
C SER A 50 -6.65 8.12 -0.81
N LYS A 51 -5.65 8.78 -1.43
CA LYS A 51 -5.86 10.08 -2.07
C LYS A 51 -6.92 10.04 -3.16
N VAL A 52 -6.94 8.99 -3.98
CA VAL A 52 -7.96 8.82 -5.03
C VAL A 52 -9.33 8.66 -4.42
N ILE A 53 -9.48 7.78 -3.42
CA ILE A 53 -10.75 7.54 -2.73
C ILE A 53 -11.32 8.86 -2.17
N LEU A 54 -10.48 9.66 -1.53
CA LEU A 54 -10.89 10.95 -0.98
C LEU A 54 -11.36 11.96 -2.02
N ILE A 55 -10.64 12.06 -3.13
CA ILE A 55 -11.03 12.93 -4.23
C ILE A 55 -12.39 12.50 -4.77
N LEU A 56 -12.65 11.19 -4.90
CA LEU A 56 -13.92 10.65 -5.39
C LEU A 56 -15.09 10.90 -4.43
N GLU A 57 -14.84 10.90 -3.12
CA GLU A 57 -15.90 10.90 -2.09
C GLU A 57 -16.23 12.27 -1.55
N LYS A 58 -15.25 13.17 -1.46
CA LYS A 58 -15.42 14.47 -0.82
C LYS A 58 -15.33 15.65 -1.79
N ASP A 59 -15.04 15.41 -3.08
CA ASP A 59 -14.68 16.44 -4.08
C ASP A 59 -13.59 17.41 -3.54
N LEU A 60 -12.77 16.91 -2.61
CA LEU A 60 -11.81 17.74 -1.89
C LEU A 60 -10.53 17.92 -2.70
N PRO A 61 -9.95 19.13 -2.69
CA PRO A 61 -8.63 19.37 -3.24
C PRO A 61 -7.57 18.77 -2.32
N VAL A 62 -7.36 17.45 -2.41
CA VAL A 62 -6.23 16.76 -1.75
C VAL A 62 -4.92 17.33 -2.32
N SER A 63 -4.02 17.76 -1.44
CA SER A 63 -2.71 18.28 -1.83
C SER A 63 -1.73 17.13 -2.11
N GLY A 64 -0.68 17.42 -2.89
CA GLY A 64 0.30 16.41 -3.31
C GLY A 64 1.04 15.73 -2.14
N ASP A 65 1.10 16.39 -0.99
CA ASP A 65 2.03 16.08 0.09
C ASP A 65 1.39 15.43 1.31
N GLU A 66 0.05 15.43 1.41
CA GLU A 66 -0.67 14.78 2.52
C GLU A 66 -0.37 13.27 2.60
N THR A 67 -0.06 12.76 3.79
CA THR A 67 0.12 11.33 4.05
C THR A 67 -1.23 10.65 4.32
N PHE A 68 -1.28 9.32 4.26
CA PHE A 68 -2.52 8.60 4.61
C PHE A 68 -3.01 8.95 6.02
N GLU A 69 -2.13 9.26 6.97
CA GLU A 69 -2.54 9.67 8.32
C GLU A 69 -3.16 11.05 8.37
N ASP A 70 -2.59 12.02 7.64
CA ASP A 70 -3.15 13.37 7.51
C ASP A 70 -4.57 13.33 6.94
N LEU A 71 -4.83 12.29 6.14
CA LEU A 71 -6.10 12.04 5.48
C LEU A 71 -7.06 11.17 6.31
N ASN A 72 -6.53 10.36 7.23
CA ASN A 72 -7.28 9.31 7.93
C ASN A 72 -8.22 9.86 9.02
N GLN A 73 -7.82 10.94 9.71
CA GLN A 73 -8.64 11.55 10.77
C GLN A 73 -10.03 11.98 10.23
N ASP A 74 -10.06 12.31 8.95
CA ASP A 74 -11.22 12.80 8.20
C ASP A 74 -12.03 11.67 7.52
N MET A 75 -11.42 10.49 7.29
CA MET A 75 -12.06 9.35 6.64
C MET A 75 -12.73 8.38 7.61
N PHE A 76 -12.23 8.30 8.85
CA PHE A 76 -12.70 7.35 9.87
C PHE A 76 -14.19 7.51 10.23
N GLU A 77 -14.74 8.71 10.05
CA GLU A 77 -16.11 9.04 10.43
C GLU A 77 -17.17 8.63 9.39
N ARG A 78 -16.81 8.34 8.12
CA ARG A 78 -17.82 8.35 7.03
C ARG A 78 -17.77 7.23 5.98
N MET A 79 -16.76 6.35 5.93
CA MET A 79 -16.68 5.37 4.83
C MET A 79 -16.60 3.91 5.29
N GLU A 80 -17.61 3.14 4.90
CA GLU A 80 -17.69 1.67 5.02
C GLU A 80 -16.70 0.94 4.08
N ILE A 81 -16.10 1.63 3.11
CA ILE A 81 -15.04 1.14 2.22
C ILE A 81 -13.69 1.54 2.81
N GLU A 82 -12.90 0.69 3.45
CA GLU A 82 -13.08 -0.62 4.09
C GLU A 82 -12.13 -0.55 5.29
N ARG A 83 -12.56 -0.89 6.51
CA ARG A 83 -11.66 -1.03 7.69
C ARG A 83 -10.40 -1.85 7.37
N LYS A 84 -10.50 -2.79 6.43
CA LYS A 84 -9.39 -3.63 5.96
C LYS A 84 -8.24 -2.84 5.33
N ILE A 85 -8.52 -1.78 4.56
CA ILE A 85 -7.52 -0.86 3.97
C ILE A 85 -6.70 -0.20 5.09
N TYR A 86 -7.40 0.25 6.14
CA TYR A 86 -6.78 0.84 7.32
C TYR A 86 -5.97 -0.17 8.13
N ASP A 87 -6.55 -1.32 8.44
CA ASP A 87 -5.90 -2.36 9.23
C ASP A 87 -4.61 -2.82 8.52
N ALA A 88 -4.66 -3.05 7.22
CA ALA A 88 -3.48 -3.44 6.44
C ALA A 88 -2.47 -2.29 6.34
N TYR A 89 -2.90 -1.04 6.17
CA TYR A 89 -2.01 0.12 6.17
C TYR A 89 -1.24 0.24 7.50
N TYR A 90 -1.94 0.21 8.63
CA TYR A 90 -1.32 0.32 9.94
C TYR A 90 -0.43 -0.89 10.26
N VAL A 91 -0.83 -2.10 9.85
CA VAL A 91 0.01 -3.30 9.96
C VAL A 91 1.29 -3.14 9.16
N MET A 92 1.23 -2.76 7.88
CA MET A 92 2.42 -2.58 7.04
C MET A 92 3.31 -1.44 7.55
N ARG A 93 2.72 -0.32 8.00
CA ARG A 93 3.47 0.79 8.61
C ARG A 93 4.11 0.43 9.94
N HIS A 94 3.48 -0.42 10.73
CA HIS A 94 4.11 -0.96 11.93
C HIS A 94 5.32 -1.83 11.57
N ILE A 95 5.20 -2.63 10.51
CA ILE A 95 6.30 -3.47 10.00
C ILE A 95 7.51 -2.62 9.58
N THR A 96 7.33 -1.46 8.93
CA THR A 96 8.48 -0.60 8.53
C THR A 96 9.23 0.05 9.69
N ARG A 97 8.61 0.13 10.86
CA ARG A 97 9.23 0.60 12.12
C ARG A 97 9.95 -0.52 12.88
N CYS A 98 9.77 -1.77 12.45
CA CYS A 98 10.39 -2.94 13.07
C CYS A 98 11.70 -3.29 12.36
N ARG A 99 12.52 -4.11 13.02
CA ARG A 99 13.68 -4.75 12.39
C ARG A 99 13.17 -5.84 11.45
N ILE A 100 13.56 -5.78 10.18
CA ILE A 100 13.19 -6.77 9.16
C ILE A 100 14.45 -7.56 8.82
N GLU A 101 14.36 -8.88 8.93
CA GLU A 101 15.42 -9.83 8.59
C GLU A 101 14.88 -10.77 7.50
N LYS A 102 15.67 -11.00 6.45
CA LYS A 102 15.33 -11.99 5.43
C LYS A 102 15.69 -13.38 5.97
N ILE A 103 14.78 -14.33 5.79
CA ILE A 103 15.01 -15.73 6.15
C ILE A 103 14.75 -16.61 4.92
N GLU A 104 15.14 -17.88 4.99
CA GLU A 104 15.12 -18.83 3.86
C GLU A 104 13.79 -18.85 3.08
N ASN A 105 12.65 -18.72 3.76
CA ASN A 105 11.31 -18.80 3.15
C ASN A 105 10.44 -17.55 3.35
N GLY A 106 11.04 -16.41 3.64
CA GLY A 106 10.28 -15.16 3.83
C GLY A 106 11.02 -14.12 4.65
N VAL A 107 10.30 -13.47 5.56
CA VAL A 107 10.86 -12.46 6.46
C VAL A 107 10.48 -12.67 7.90
N ARG A 108 11.40 -12.34 8.79
CA ARG A 108 11.12 -12.13 10.20
C ARG A 108 11.07 -10.63 10.48
N VAL A 109 9.93 -10.20 11.01
CA VAL A 109 9.71 -8.84 11.49
C VAL A 109 9.79 -8.86 13.02
N SER A 110 10.77 -8.18 13.58
CA SER A 110 11.04 -8.17 15.02
C SER A 110 10.91 -6.76 15.60
N SER A 111 10.15 -6.66 16.69
CA SER A 111 10.14 -5.52 17.58
C SER A 111 10.87 -5.87 18.88
N TRP A 112 11.00 -4.90 19.78
CA TRP A 112 11.55 -5.13 21.13
C TRP A 112 10.68 -6.05 22.00
N LYS A 113 9.40 -6.26 21.65
CA LYS A 113 8.43 -7.05 22.41
C LYS A 113 8.16 -8.42 21.81
N ASN A 114 7.98 -8.47 20.49
CA ASN A 114 7.54 -9.67 19.76
C ASN A 114 8.25 -9.76 18.41
N SER A 115 8.39 -10.97 17.89
CA SER A 115 8.75 -11.24 16.50
C SER A 115 7.63 -12.01 15.80
N LYS A 116 7.41 -11.70 14.52
CA LYS A 116 6.47 -12.39 13.65
C LYS A 116 7.15 -12.72 12.34
N THR A 117 6.90 -13.92 11.83
CA THR A 117 7.43 -14.38 10.55
C THR A 117 6.33 -14.32 9.50
N PHE A 118 6.69 -13.91 8.29
CA PHE A 118 5.82 -13.92 7.12
C PHE A 118 6.51 -14.69 6.01
N SER A 119 5.85 -15.72 5.50
CA SER A 119 6.31 -16.49 4.35
C SER A 119 6.20 -15.70 3.05
N LYS A 120 6.93 -16.13 2.01
CA LYS A 120 6.79 -15.57 0.65
C LYS A 120 5.34 -15.62 0.14
N ALA A 121 4.58 -16.64 0.51
CA ALA A 121 3.16 -16.77 0.16
C ALA A 121 2.27 -15.73 0.88
N GLU A 122 2.53 -15.46 2.15
CA GLU A 122 1.85 -14.38 2.89
C GLU A 122 2.21 -13.00 2.31
N LEU A 123 3.49 -12.78 1.95
CA LEU A 123 3.91 -11.56 1.26
C LEU A 123 3.21 -11.38 -0.09
N LYS A 124 3.03 -12.47 -0.85
CA LYS A 124 2.25 -12.47 -2.09
C LYS A 124 0.79 -12.11 -1.83
N THR A 125 0.20 -12.66 -0.78
CA THR A 125 -1.19 -12.36 -0.41
C THR A 125 -1.38 -10.86 -0.13
N PHE A 126 -0.41 -10.21 0.51
CA PHE A 126 -0.45 -8.74 0.69
C PHE A 126 -0.37 -7.98 -0.63
N LEU A 127 0.54 -8.38 -1.53
CA LEU A 127 0.67 -7.77 -2.86
C LEU A 127 -0.63 -7.91 -3.67
N ASP A 128 -1.16 -9.14 -3.78
CA ASP A 128 -2.37 -9.45 -4.54
C ASP A 128 -3.56 -8.62 -4.03
N TRP A 129 -3.65 -8.43 -2.72
CA TRP A 129 -4.72 -7.63 -2.12
C TRP A 129 -4.60 -6.13 -2.44
N VAL A 130 -3.39 -5.55 -2.43
CA VAL A 130 -3.17 -4.16 -2.85
C VAL A 130 -3.43 -3.99 -4.36
N GLU A 131 -3.12 -4.99 -5.17
CA GLU A 131 -3.45 -5.03 -6.60
C GLU A 131 -4.95 -5.01 -6.85
N MET A 132 -5.70 -5.89 -6.19
CA MET A 132 -7.16 -5.90 -6.26
C MET A 132 -7.76 -4.56 -5.83
N LEU A 133 -7.15 -3.91 -4.84
CA LEU A 133 -7.58 -2.59 -4.41
C LEU A 133 -7.32 -1.52 -5.48
N CYS A 134 -6.16 -1.56 -6.15
CA CYS A 134 -5.88 -0.66 -7.28
C CYS A 134 -6.96 -0.76 -8.36
N ASP A 135 -7.33 -1.99 -8.73
CA ASP A 135 -8.34 -2.23 -9.77
C ASP A 135 -9.74 -1.79 -9.33
N SER A 136 -10.10 -2.07 -8.07
CA SER A 136 -11.38 -1.66 -7.50
C SER A 136 -11.54 -0.14 -7.48
N VAL A 137 -10.48 0.59 -7.06
CA VAL A 137 -10.48 2.05 -7.03
C VAL A 137 -10.47 2.64 -8.45
N ALA A 138 -9.70 2.07 -9.39
CA ALA A 138 -9.70 2.50 -10.79
C ALA A 138 -11.08 2.31 -11.45
N LYS A 139 -11.76 1.20 -11.16
CA LYS A 139 -13.13 0.94 -11.63
C LYS A 139 -14.11 1.96 -11.05
N LYS A 140 -14.01 2.27 -9.76
CA LYS A 140 -14.84 3.29 -9.10
C LYS A 140 -14.62 4.68 -9.68
N ALA A 141 -13.38 5.00 -10.06
CA ALA A 141 -13.05 6.24 -10.76
C ALA A 141 -13.54 6.27 -12.23
N SER A 142 -14.17 5.21 -12.74
CA SER A 142 -14.55 5.04 -14.16
C SER A 142 -13.36 5.14 -15.12
N LEU A 143 -12.16 4.75 -14.67
CA LEU A 143 -10.90 4.86 -15.41
C LEU A 143 -10.35 3.47 -15.81
N THR A 144 -11.22 2.56 -16.23
CA THR A 144 -10.87 1.16 -16.54
C THR A 144 -9.87 0.98 -17.68
N ALA A 145 -9.52 2.04 -18.43
CA ALA A 145 -8.49 2.05 -19.46
C ALA A 145 -7.39 3.06 -19.13
N LEU A 146 -6.42 2.64 -18.34
CA LEU A 146 -5.15 3.32 -18.08
C LEU A 146 -4.03 2.28 -17.99
#